data_AF-A0A958YJF7-F1
#
_entry.id   AF-A0A958YJF7-F1
#
_cell.length_a   1.000
_cell.length_b   1.000
_cell.length_c   1.000
_cell.angle_alpha   90.00
_cell.angle_beta   90.00
_cell.angle_gamma   90.00
#
_symmetry.space_group_name_H-M   'P 1'
#
loop_
_entity.id
_entity.type
_entity.pdbx_description
1 polymer ?
#
loop_
_entity_poly.entity_id
_entity_poly.type
_entity_poly.pdbx_seq_one_letter_code
_entity_poly.pdbx_strand_id
1 'polypeptide(L)'
;EDLSGNDVGRKLLILARELNIKAEFQDIAIESLVPKPLNGKTTLHQFKNRSNELDVPFQELKKQLNKNQVLRYVGELDVANKTLEVKLVSEDKNSALGQLKGADSVFEIFTESYGNQPLVIQGAGAGKQVTARGVLSDVIKLSNSLN
;
A
#
# COMPACT_ATOMS: atom_id res chain seq x y z
N GLU A 1 -9.32 8.83 3.99
CA GLU A 1 -8.00 8.94 3.33
C GLU A 1 -7.09 7.78 3.66
N ASP A 2 -6.55 7.65 4.88
CA ASP A 2 -5.59 6.57 5.18
C ASP A 2 -6.27 5.20 5.26
N LEU A 3 -7.22 5.03 6.18
CA LEU A 3 -7.94 3.77 6.39
C LEU A 3 -8.90 3.41 5.25
N SER A 4 -9.18 4.34 4.34
CA SER A 4 -10.01 4.05 3.17
C SER A 4 -9.21 3.40 2.04
N GLY A 5 -7.88 3.37 2.12
CA GLY A 5 -7.01 2.81 1.08
C GLY A 5 -6.74 3.71 -0.11
N ASN A 6 -7.34 4.91 -0.13
CA ASN A 6 -7.23 5.83 -1.26
C ASN A 6 -5.78 6.28 -1.52
N ASP A 7 -4.98 6.44 -0.45
CA ASP A 7 -3.57 6.81 -0.59
C ASP A 7 -2.76 5.73 -1.31
N VAL A 8 -2.95 4.47 -0.91
CA VAL A 8 -2.32 3.30 -1.57
C VAL A 8 -2.83 3.17 -3.00
N GLY A 9 -4.14 3.34 -3.23
CA GLY A 9 -4.74 3.31 -4.57
C GLY A 9 -4.14 4.37 -5.50
N ARG A 10 -3.90 5.59 -5.02
CA ARG A 10 -3.26 6.66 -5.83
C ARG A 10 -1.83 6.29 -6.20
N LYS A 11 -1.06 5.73 -5.27
CA LYS A 11 0.31 5.24 -5.53
C LYS A 11 0.31 4.09 -6.53
N LEU A 12 -0.62 3.15 -6.41
CA LEU A 12 -0.78 2.03 -7.32
C LEU A 12 -1.15 2.49 -8.74
N LEU A 13 -2.02 3.49 -8.86
CA LEU A 13 -2.38 4.10 -10.14
C LEU A 13 -1.17 4.72 -10.85
N ILE A 14 -0.31 5.42 -10.10
CA ILE A 14 0.93 5.99 -10.64
C ILE A 14 1.81 4.86 -11.18
N LEU A 15 2.05 3.81 -10.41
CA LEU A 15 2.87 2.67 -10.85
C LEU A 15 2.34 1.99 -12.11
N ALA A 16 1.03 1.75 -12.19
CA ALA A 16 0.42 1.16 -13.38
C ALA A 16 0.65 2.05 -14.61
N ARG A 17 0.51 3.37 -14.46
CA ARG A 17 0.72 4.33 -15.56
C ARG A 17 2.19 4.45 -15.96
N GLU A 18 3.14 4.36 -15.03
CA GLU A 18 4.58 4.27 -15.33
C GLU A 18 4.91 3.03 -16.17
N LEU A 19 4.12 1.95 -16.05
CA LEU A 19 4.22 0.74 -16.87
C LEU A 19 3.37 0.82 -18.16
N ASN A 20 2.87 2.00 -18.54
CA ASN A 20 1.99 2.23 -19.69
C ASN A 20 0.65 1.47 -19.65
N ILE A 21 0.20 1.03 -18.47
CA ILE A 21 -1.12 0.42 -18.30
C ILE A 21 -2.16 1.56 -18.21
N LYS A 22 -3.12 1.56 -19.14
CA LYS A 22 -4.25 2.49 -19.11
C LYS A 22 -5.23 2.06 -18.02
N ALA A 23 -5.20 2.75 -16.89
CA ALA A 23 -6.12 2.56 -15.77
C ALA A 23 -6.59 3.93 -15.25
N GLU A 24 -7.81 3.96 -14.74
CA GLU A 24 -8.39 5.05 -13.97
C GLU A 24 -8.55 4.65 -12.51
N PHE A 25 -8.68 5.64 -11.63
CA PHE A 25 -8.77 5.39 -10.19
C PHE A 25 -9.96 4.49 -9.81
N GLN A 26 -11.06 4.59 -10.57
CA GLN A 26 -12.26 3.78 -10.40
C GLN A 26 -12.08 2.30 -10.78
N ASP A 27 -11.02 1.98 -11.54
CA ASP A 27 -10.71 0.60 -11.95
C ASP A 27 -9.97 -0.16 -10.84
N ILE A 28 -9.58 0.54 -9.76
CA ILE A 28 -8.86 -0.05 -8.63
C ILE A 28 -9.86 -0.63 -7.64
N ALA A 29 -9.76 -1.93 -7.38
CA ALA A 29 -10.53 -2.57 -6.33
C ALA A 29 -9.91 -2.25 -4.96
N ILE A 30 -10.49 -1.29 -4.24
CA ILE A 30 -9.99 -0.85 -2.92
C ILE A 30 -10.85 -1.41 -1.80
N GLU A 31 -10.27 -2.30 -1.00
CA GLU A 31 -10.84 -2.78 0.25
C GLU A 31 -10.61 -1.74 1.35
N SER A 32 -11.65 -1.00 1.73
CA SER A 32 -11.58 -0.06 2.85
C SER A 32 -11.45 -0.78 4.20
N LEU A 33 -10.46 -0.38 5.01
CA LEU A 33 -10.30 -0.84 6.40
C LEU A 33 -11.35 -0.25 7.34
N VAL A 34 -12.14 0.73 6.88
CA VAL A 34 -13.26 1.31 7.62
C VAL A 34 -14.55 0.53 7.32
N PRO A 35 -15.23 -0.04 8.35
CA PRO A 35 -16.53 -0.68 8.24
C PRO A 35 -17.58 0.24 7.63
N LYS A 36 -18.51 -0.33 6.87
CA LYS A 36 -19.59 0.41 6.19
C LYS A 36 -20.36 1.39 7.12
N PRO A 37 -20.68 1.05 8.39
CA PRO A 37 -21.39 1.97 9.29
C PRO A 37 -20.63 3.24 9.68
N LEU A 38 -19.30 3.26 9.47
CA LEU A 38 -18.40 4.35 9.82
C LEU A 38 -17.82 5.07 8.59
N ASN A 39 -18.10 4.57 7.39
CA ASN A 39 -17.53 5.07 6.15
C ASN A 39 -18.45 6.12 5.48
N GLY A 40 -17.89 7.28 5.14
CA GLY A 40 -18.52 8.28 4.26
C GLY A 40 -19.62 9.18 4.84
N LYS A 41 -20.28 8.80 5.94
CA LYS A 41 -21.40 9.59 6.53
C LYS A 41 -21.17 10.06 7.96
N THR A 42 -20.04 9.67 8.54
CA THR A 42 -19.73 9.88 9.96
C THR A 42 -18.79 11.07 10.12
N THR A 43 -19.06 11.97 11.07
CA THR A 43 -18.11 13.05 11.37
C THR A 43 -16.86 12.49 12.05
N LEU A 44 -15.74 13.22 12.02
CA LEU A 44 -14.51 12.80 12.68
C LEU A 44 -14.72 12.51 14.18
N HIS A 45 -15.54 13.31 14.86
CA HIS A 45 -15.84 13.10 16.28
C HIS A 45 -16.62 11.80 16.52
N GLN A 46 -17.66 11.56 15.71
CA GLN A 46 -18.44 10.31 15.78
C GLN A 46 -17.57 9.09 15.44
N PHE A 47 -16.67 9.21 14.45
CA PHE A 47 -15.74 8.15 14.09
C PHE A 47 -14.80 7.81 15.26
N LYS A 48 -14.22 8.83 15.91
CA LYS A 48 -13.35 8.62 17.08
C LYS A 48 -14.06 7.90 18.22
N ASN A 49 -15.30 8.29 18.52
CA ASN A 49 -16.09 7.68 19.59
C ASN A 49 -16.53 6.24 19.30
N ARG A 50 -16.47 5.82 18.04
CA ARG A 50 -16.86 4.49 17.57
C ARG A 50 -15.68 3.69 17.00
N SER A 51 -14.45 4.17 17.19
CA SER A 51 -13.24 3.58 16.59
C SER A 51 -12.99 2.14 17.04
N ASN A 52 -13.42 1.79 18.25
CA ASN A 52 -13.43 0.44 18.81
C ASN A 52 -14.33 -0.55 18.04
N GLU A 53 -15.25 -0.09 17.20
CA GLU A 53 -15.98 -0.98 16.27
C GLU A 53 -15.08 -1.54 15.16
N LEU A 54 -13.89 -0.94 14.95
CA LEU A 54 -12.87 -1.50 14.05
C LEU A 54 -12.28 -2.79 14.62
N ASP A 55 -12.21 -2.95 15.94
CA ASP A 55 -11.44 -4.03 16.55
C ASP A 55 -12.01 -5.42 16.23
N VAL A 56 -13.34 -5.55 16.18
CA VAL A 56 -14.03 -6.84 15.98
C VAL A 56 -13.60 -7.53 14.68
N PRO A 57 -13.74 -6.92 13.48
CA PRO A 57 -13.34 -7.58 12.24
C PRO A 57 -11.84 -7.91 12.21
N PHE A 58 -10.98 -7.03 12.71
CA PHE A 58 -9.53 -7.31 12.73
C PHE A 58 -9.15 -8.42 13.72
N GLN A 59 -9.86 -8.55 14.84
CA GLN A 59 -9.67 -9.65 15.77
C GLN A 59 -10.09 -10.99 15.15
N GLU A 60 -11.18 -11.03 14.40
CA GLU A 60 -11.61 -12.23 13.68
C GLU A 60 -10.59 -12.64 12.62
N LEU A 61 -10.12 -11.69 11.80
CA LEU A 61 -9.05 -11.93 10.83
C LEU A 61 -7.78 -12.44 11.51
N LYS A 62 -7.40 -11.84 12.65
CA LYS A 62 -6.23 -12.27 13.42
C LYS A 62 -6.36 -13.69 13.99
N LYS A 63 -7.57 -14.12 14.36
CA LYS A 63 -7.83 -15.49 14.83
C LYS A 63 -7.69 -16.53 13.71
N GLN A 64 -7.91 -16.13 12.46
CA GLN A 64 -7.79 -17.01 11.29
C GLN A 64 -6.33 -17.15 10.80
N LEU A 65 -5.41 -16.31 11.27
CA LEU A 65 -4.00 -16.39 10.90
C LEU A 65 -3.32 -17.63 11.49
N ASN A 66 -2.43 -18.22 10.69
CA ASN A 66 -1.48 -19.19 11.22
C ASN A 66 -0.48 -18.52 12.18
N LYS A 67 0.16 -19.32 13.05
CA LYS A 67 1.10 -18.82 14.07
C LYS A 67 2.25 -17.98 13.49
N ASN A 68 2.68 -18.27 12.26
CA ASN A 68 3.76 -17.57 11.57
C ASN A 68 3.29 -16.50 10.57
N GLN A 69 2.03 -16.10 10.58
CA GLN A 69 1.50 -15.10 9.66
C GLN A 69 1.18 -13.76 10.33
N VAL A 70 1.16 -12.71 9.53
CA VAL A 70 0.78 -11.34 9.90
C VAL A 70 -0.08 -10.72 8.80
N LEU A 71 -0.95 -9.77 9.19
CA LEU A 71 -1.74 -9.02 8.22
C LEU A 71 -0.92 -7.84 7.67
N ARG A 72 -1.00 -7.62 6.36
CA ARG A 72 -0.41 -6.49 5.66
C ARG A 72 -1.43 -5.88 4.72
N TYR A 73 -1.49 -4.56 4.69
CA TYR A 73 -2.35 -3.84 3.77
C TYR A 73 -1.52 -3.39 2.57
N VAL A 74 -1.80 -3.95 1.41
CA VAL A 74 -0.93 -3.88 0.23
C VAL A 74 -1.70 -3.36 -0.97
N GLY A 75 -0.99 -2.67 -1.87
CA GLY A 75 -1.43 -2.43 -3.23
C GLY A 75 -0.75 -3.43 -4.15
N GLU A 76 -1.53 -4.19 -4.91
CA GLU A 76 -1.07 -5.24 -5.81
C GLU A 76 -1.44 -4.87 -7.25
N LEU A 77 -0.44 -4.93 -8.14
CA LEU A 77 -0.61 -4.71 -9.57
C LEU A 77 -0.21 -6.00 -10.30
N ASP A 78 -1.18 -6.67 -10.88
CA ASP A 78 -0.93 -7.76 -11.81
C ASP A 78 -0.77 -7.18 -13.22
N VAL A 79 0.45 -7.17 -13.73
CA VAL A 79 0.75 -6.62 -15.06
C VAL A 79 0.17 -7.47 -16.18
N ALA A 80 0.11 -8.79 -16.02
CA ALA A 80 -0.38 -9.71 -17.04
C ALA A 80 -1.90 -9.60 -17.20
N ASN A 81 -2.62 -9.55 -16.09
CA ASN A 81 -4.08 -9.44 -16.07
C ASN A 81 -4.60 -8.00 -16.03
N LYS A 82 -3.70 -7.02 -15.82
CA LYS A 82 -4.01 -5.58 -15.69
C LYS A 82 -5.00 -5.30 -14.56
N THR A 83 -4.88 -6.01 -13.45
CA THR A 83 -5.72 -5.82 -12.27
C THR A 83 -4.98 -5.00 -11.22
N LEU A 84 -5.72 -4.11 -10.57
CA LEU A 84 -5.22 -3.23 -9.52
C LEU A 84 -6.07 -3.45 -8.27
N GLU A 85 -5.46 -3.95 -7.21
CA GLU A 85 -6.16 -4.25 -5.96
C GLU A 85 -5.45 -3.60 -4.78
N VAL A 86 -6.21 -3.06 -3.83
CA VAL A 86 -5.71 -2.62 -2.54
C VAL A 86 -6.46 -3.41 -1.48
N LYS A 87 -5.77 -4.30 -0.79
CA LYS A 87 -6.42 -5.31 0.06
C LYS A 87 -5.58 -5.67 1.27
N LEU A 88 -6.23 -6.30 2.24
CA LEU A 88 -5.56 -6.90 3.37
C LEU A 88 -5.15 -8.34 3.04
N VAL A 89 -3.86 -8.63 3.14
CA VAL A 89 -3.28 -9.96 2.86
C VAL A 89 -2.65 -10.56 4.11
N SER A 90 -2.51 -11.89 4.11
CA SER A 90 -1.80 -12.65 5.14
C SER A 90 -0.42 -13.03 4.61
N GLU A 91 0.63 -12.54 5.29
CA GLU A 91 2.03 -12.71 4.91
C GLU A 91 2.77 -13.56 5.93
N ASP A 92 3.76 -14.35 5.49
CA ASP A 92 4.68 -15.01 6.41
C ASP A 92 5.50 -13.93 7.15
N LYS A 93 5.68 -14.08 8.46
CA LYS A 93 6.49 -13.16 9.28
C LYS A 93 7.91 -12.96 8.77
N ASN A 94 8.45 -13.92 8.03
CA ASN A 94 9.78 -13.90 7.47
C ASN A 94 9.82 -13.37 6.03
N SER A 95 8.68 -13.07 5.37
CA SER A 95 8.67 -12.40 4.06
C SER A 95 9.12 -10.93 4.20
N ALA A 96 9.50 -10.27 3.11
CA ALA A 96 9.92 -8.87 3.18
C ALA A 96 8.78 -7.98 3.68
N LEU A 97 7.55 -8.22 3.19
CA LEU A 97 6.34 -7.58 3.70
C LEU A 97 6.09 -7.94 5.18
N GLY A 98 6.25 -9.21 5.57
CA GLY A 98 6.06 -9.66 6.94
C GLY A 98 7.01 -9.02 7.96
N GLN A 99 8.25 -8.72 7.54
CA GLN A 99 9.29 -8.13 8.39
C GLN A 99 9.23 -6.60 8.50
N LEU A 100 8.31 -5.92 7.81
CA LEU A 100 8.10 -4.48 7.90
C LEU A 100 8.02 -3.96 9.35
N LYS A 101 8.74 -2.88 9.65
CA LYS A 101 8.78 -2.24 10.97
C LYS A 101 8.43 -0.75 10.86
N GLY A 102 7.69 -0.26 11.85
CA GLY A 102 7.37 1.17 11.96
C GLY A 102 6.62 1.69 10.74
N ALA A 103 7.14 2.76 10.14
CA ALA A 103 6.58 3.42 8.96
C ALA A 103 7.39 3.16 7.68
N ASP A 104 8.17 2.08 7.66
CA ASP A 104 8.85 1.65 6.45
C ASP A 104 7.84 1.26 5.38
N SER A 105 8.20 1.49 4.13
CA SER A 105 7.51 0.97 2.95
C SER A 105 8.40 -0.04 2.24
N VAL A 106 7.78 -1.07 1.69
CA VAL A 106 8.42 -2.12 0.92
C VAL A 106 7.70 -2.25 -0.41
N PHE A 107 8.46 -2.40 -1.48
CA PHE A 107 7.99 -2.81 -2.79
C PHE A 107 8.63 -4.16 -3.13
N GLU A 108 7.81 -5.11 -3.56
CA GLU A 108 8.25 -6.37 -4.14
C GLU A 108 7.93 -6.32 -5.63
N ILE A 109 8.96 -6.42 -6.48
CA ILE A 109 8.83 -6.37 -7.93
C ILE A 109 9.20 -7.73 -8.49
N PHE A 110 8.21 -8.43 -9.01
CA PHE A 110 8.37 -9.73 -9.64
C PHE A 110 8.54 -9.55 -11.16
N THR A 111 9.57 -10.17 -11.72
CA THR A 111 9.82 -10.18 -13.16
C THR A 111 10.27 -11.58 -13.59
N GLU A 112 10.12 -11.89 -14.88
CA GLU A 112 10.59 -13.17 -15.44
C GLU A 112 12.08 -13.43 -15.16
N SER A 113 12.90 -12.37 -15.18
CA SER A 113 14.35 -12.48 -14.96
C SER A 113 14.74 -12.88 -13.53
N TYR A 114 13.90 -12.55 -12.54
CA TYR A 114 14.14 -12.92 -11.14
C TYR A 114 13.34 -14.15 -10.69
N GLY A 115 12.48 -14.70 -11.55
CA GLY A 115 11.66 -15.87 -11.26
C GLY A 115 10.79 -15.66 -10.02
N ASN A 116 10.95 -16.54 -9.02
CA ASN A 116 10.15 -16.51 -7.80
C ASN A 116 10.73 -15.61 -6.69
N GLN A 117 11.89 -14.97 -6.92
CA GLN A 117 12.51 -14.08 -5.93
C GLN A 117 12.29 -12.63 -6.36
N PRO A 118 11.48 -11.82 -5.65
CA PRO A 118 11.24 -10.45 -6.07
C PRO A 118 12.48 -9.57 -5.84
N LEU A 119 12.62 -8.51 -6.65
CA LEU A 119 13.43 -7.37 -6.26
C LEU A 119 12.71 -6.63 -5.12
N VAL A 120 13.35 -6.55 -3.95
CA VAL A 120 12.80 -5.89 -2.77
C VAL A 120 13.43 -4.52 -2.59
N ILE A 121 12.60 -3.47 -2.57
CA ILE A 121 13.02 -2.10 -2.26
C ILE A 121 12.37 -1.70 -0.93
N GLN A 122 13.18 -1.50 0.11
CA GLN A 122 12.72 -1.11 1.44
C GLN A 122 13.35 0.20 1.89
N GLY A 123 12.54 1.04 2.55
CA GLY A 123 13.04 2.22 3.25
C GLY A 123 11.92 3.02 3.91
N ALA A 124 12.28 4.13 4.55
CA ALA A 124 11.30 5.02 5.14
C ALA A 124 10.36 5.58 4.05
N GLY A 125 9.07 5.21 4.10
CA GLY A 125 8.08 5.63 3.11
C GLY A 125 7.49 7.01 3.35
N ALA A 126 7.70 7.57 4.55
CA ALA A 126 7.22 8.89 4.94
C ALA A 126 8.23 9.60 5.86
N GLY A 127 8.30 10.92 5.74
CA GLY A 127 9.12 11.76 6.61
C GLY A 127 9.65 12.98 5.87
N LYS A 128 9.57 14.17 6.51
CA LYS A 128 9.88 15.46 5.88
C LYS A 128 11.24 15.46 5.17
N GLN A 129 12.28 14.95 5.82
CA GLN A 129 13.64 14.94 5.29
C GLN A 129 13.82 13.94 4.13
N VAL A 130 13.19 12.76 4.22
CA VAL A 130 13.30 11.71 3.20
C VAL A 130 12.57 12.14 1.93
N THR A 131 11.35 12.67 2.07
CA THR A 131 10.58 13.20 0.95
C THR A 131 11.28 14.39 0.28
N ALA A 132 11.81 15.34 1.06
CA ALA A 132 12.54 16.49 0.50
C ALA A 132 13.79 16.06 -0.29
N ARG A 133 14.49 15.02 0.17
CA ARG A 133 15.64 14.46 -0.54
C ARG A 133 15.24 13.86 -1.90
N GLY A 134 14.13 13.13 -1.95
CA GLY A 134 13.60 12.58 -3.21
C GLY A 134 13.31 13.69 -4.23
N VAL A 135 12.56 14.72 -3.81
CA VAL A 135 12.24 15.86 -4.67
C VAL A 135 13.50 16.59 -5.15
N LEU A 136 14.46 16.86 -4.25
CA LEU A 136 15.72 17.52 -4.63
C LEU A 136 16.54 16.69 -5.63
N SER A 137 16.59 15.37 -5.44
CA SER A 137 17.25 14.47 -6.38
C SER A 137 16.66 14.60 -7.78
N ASP A 138 15.33 14.69 -7.91
CA ASP A 138 14.69 14.84 -9.21
C ASP A 138 14.95 16.23 -9.84
N VAL A 139 15.00 17.30 -9.03
CA VAL A 139 15.43 18.63 -9.49
C VAL A 139 16.85 18.60 -10.05
N ILE A 140 17.78 17.90 -9.38
CA ILE A 140 19.17 17.76 -9.85
C ILE A 140 19.22 16.98 -11.17
N LYS A 141 18.47 15.87 -11.29
CA LYS A 141 18.39 15.10 -12.54
C LYS A 141 17.88 15.97 -13.70
N LEU A 142 16.83 16.77 -13.46
CA LEU A 142 16.30 17.70 -14.45
C LEU A 142 17.35 18.72 -14.87
N SER A 143 18.02 19.36 -13.91
CA SER A 143 19.09 20.33 -14.18
C SER A 143 20.23 19.75 -15.02
N ASN A 144 20.58 18.47 -14.81
CA ASN A 144 21.62 17.80 -15.58
C ASN A 144 21.14 17.38 -16.99
N SER A 145 19.85 17.12 -17.17
CA SER A 145 19.28 16.75 -18.49
C SER A 145 19.05 17.94 -19.42
N LEU A 146 19.03 19.16 -18.88
CA LEU A 146 18.79 20.41 -19.62
C LEU A 146 20.08 21.11 -20.07
N ASN A 147 21.24 20.67 -19.58
CA ASN A 147 22.57 21.15 -19.97
C ASN A 147 23.22 20.15 -20.94
#